data_AF-A0A0P0VG50-F1
#
_entry.id   AF-A0A0P0VG50-F1
#
_cell.length_a   1.000
_cell.length_b   1.000
_cell.length_c   1.000
_cell.angle_alpha   90.00
_cell.angle_beta   90.00
_cell.angle_gamma   90.00
#
_symmetry.space_group_name_H-M   'P 1'
#
loop_
_entity.id
_entity.type
_entity.pdbx_description
1 polymer ?
#
loop_
_entity_poly.entity_id
_entity_poly.type
_entity_poly.pdbx_seq_one_letter_code
_entity_poly.pdbx_strand_id
1 'polypeptide(L)' 'VATLASAKHLKLRVLSLSGCSKVTPKSVSFLGNMGQSLEGLNLQFCNMIGNHNIASLEKQLWWCDILA' A
#
# COMPACT_ATOMS: atom_id res chain seq x y z
N VAL A 1 6.02 6.63 -2.03
CA VAL A 1 5.49 5.34 -2.52
C VAL A 1 6.24 4.85 -3.76
N ALA A 2 6.21 5.58 -4.88
CA ALA A 2 6.86 5.13 -6.13
C ALA A 2 8.35 4.76 -5.99
N THR A 3 9.14 5.56 -5.26
CA THR A 3 10.55 5.27 -4.99
C THR A 3 10.74 3.97 -4.20
N LEU A 4 9.89 3.72 -3.19
CA LEU A 4 9.91 2.47 -2.43
C LEU A 4 9.57 1.27 -3.33
N ALA A 5 8.54 1.40 -4.17
CA ALA A 5 8.13 0.35 -5.10
C ALA A 5 9.19 0.01 -6.16
N SER A 6 10.11 0.93 -6.44
CA SER A 6 11.19 0.71 -7.41
C SER A 6 12.43 0.04 -6.79
N ALA A 7 12.47 -0.12 -5.46
CA ALA A 7 13.62 -0.67 -4.75
C ALA A 7 13.66 -2.20 -4.83
N LYS A 8 14.27 -2.74 -5.90
CA LYS A 8 14.31 -4.18 -6.22
C LYS A 8 14.91 -5.10 -5.15
N HIS A 9 15.78 -4.56 -4.30
CA HIS A 9 16.46 -5.33 -3.24
C HIS A 9 15.85 -5.12 -1.85
N LEU A 10 14.81 -4.30 -1.74
CA LEU A 10 14.15 -4.03 -0.47
C LEU A 10 13.05 -5.07 -0.25
N LYS A 11 13.27 -6.01 0.67
CA LYS A 11 12.27 -7.00 1.10
C LYS A 11 11.46 -6.47 2.27
N LEU A 12 10.60 -5.49 1.99
CA LEU A 12 9.77 -4.89 3.02
C LEU A 12 8.64 -5.85 3.39
N ARG A 13 8.50 -6.18 4.68
CA ARG A 13 7.39 -6.99 5.19
C ARG A 13 6.22 -6.14 5.70
N VAL A 14 6.52 -5.00 6.32
CA VAL A 14 5.50 -4.10 6.86
C VAL A 14 5.76 -2.68 6.38
N LEU A 15 4.72 -2.03 5.85
CA LEU A 15 4.72 -0.61 5.48
C LEU A 15 3.60 0.12 6.20
N SER A 16 3.94 1.17 6.96
CA SER A 16 2.95 2.12 7.45
C SER A 16 3.05 3.43 6.70
N LEU A 17 1.93 3.88 6.14
CA LEU A 17 1.74 5.20 5.56
C LEU A 17 0.64 5.97 6.32
N SER A 18 0.30 5.55 7.54
CA SER A 18 -0.79 6.15 8.30
C SER A 18 -0.66 7.67 8.40
N GLY A 19 -1.78 8.38 8.25
CA GLY A 19 -1.83 9.86 8.28
C GLY A 19 -1.14 10.56 7.11
N CYS A 20 -0.60 9.84 6.12
CA CYS A 20 0.05 10.45 4.98
C CYS A 20 -1.00 10.99 3.98
N SER A 21 -1.28 12.30 4.07
CA SER A 21 -2.25 12.99 3.20
C SER A 21 -1.93 12.91 1.70
N LYS A 22 -0.70 12.61 1.32
CA LYS A 22 -0.28 12.48 -0.10
C LYS A 22 -0.43 11.06 -0.67
N VAL A 23 -0.99 10.12 0.10
CA VAL A 23 -1.37 8.80 -0.42
C VAL A 23 -2.70 8.94 -1.15
N THR A 24 -2.62 8.95 -2.47
CA THR A 24 -3.76 9.17 -3.40
C THR A 24 -4.02 7.89 -4.23
N PRO A 25 -5.07 7.83 -5.07
CA PRO A 25 -5.34 6.68 -5.93
C PRO A 25 -4.16 6.32 -6.84
N LYS A 26 -3.33 7.30 -7.23
CA LYS A 26 -2.10 7.07 -8.00
C LYS A 26 -1.09 6.17 -7.28
N SER A 27 -1.19 6.02 -5.97
CA SER A 27 -0.29 5.19 -5.14
C SER A 27 -0.59 3.70 -5.27
N VAL A 28 -1.82 3.34 -5.65
CA VAL A 28 -2.35 1.96 -5.64
C VAL A 28 -1.51 1.03 -6.51
N SER A 29 -1.18 1.44 -7.74
CA SER A 29 -0.36 0.63 -8.65
C SER A 29 1.02 0.34 -8.07
N PHE A 30 1.61 1.30 -7.35
CA PHE A 30 2.91 1.12 -6.70
C PHE A 30 2.81 0.24 -5.45
N LEU A 31 1.75 0.38 -4.65
CA LEU A 31 1.48 -0.45 -3.48
C LEU A 31 1.23 -1.91 -3.86
N GLY A 32 0.41 -2.16 -4.89
CA GLY A 32 0.19 -3.51 -5.42
C GLY A 32 1.48 -4.18 -5.92
N ASN A 33 2.36 -3.42 -6.58
CA ASN A 33 3.64 -3.94 -7.08
C ASN A 33 4.67 -4.22 -5.97
N MET A 34 4.54 -3.61 -4.79
CA MET A 34 5.38 -3.94 -3.61
C MET A 34 4.96 -5.27 -2.94
N GLY A 35 3.86 -5.87 -3.39
CA GLY A 35 3.14 -6.94 -2.69
C GLY A 35 3.86 -8.26 -2.49
N GLN A 36 4.94 -8.56 -3.23
CA GLN A 36 5.57 -9.90 -3.19
C GLN A 36 6.19 -10.25 -1.83
N SER A 37 6.59 -9.26 -1.03
CA SER A 37 7.12 -9.48 0.32
C SER A 37 6.27 -8.85 1.41
N LEU A 38 5.23 -8.11 1.05
CA LEU A 38 4.46 -7.30 1.98
C LEU A 38 3.42 -8.18 2.69
N GLU A 39 3.51 -8.22 4.00
CA GLU A 39 2.61 -8.95 4.90
C GLU A 39 1.71 -8.00 5.69
N GLY A 40 2.10 -6.74 5.87
CA GLY A 40 1.31 -5.73 6.56
C GLY A 40 1.37 -4.35 5.87
N LEU A 41 0.21 -3.74 5.67
CA LEU A 41 0.07 -2.40 5.08
C LEU A 41 -0.91 -1.55 5.89
N ASN A 42 -0.41 -0.52 6.56
CA ASN A 42 -1.24 0.44 7.29
C ASN A 42 -1.47 1.71 6.45
N LEU A 43 -2.72 1.95 6.10
CA LEU A 43 -3.27 3.09 5.38
C LEU A 43 -4.26 3.92 6.24
N GLN A 44 -4.36 3.66 7.54
CA GLN A 44 -5.27 4.40 8.43
C GLN A 44 -5.06 5.91 8.30
N PHE A 45 -6.16 6.67 8.29
CA PHE A 45 -6.16 8.13 8.13
C PHE A 45 -5.60 8.64 6.77
N CYS A 46 -5.42 7.77 5.77
CA CYS A 46 -5.07 8.17 4.39
C CYS A 46 -6.33 8.49 3.56
N ASN A 47 -7.04 9.55 3.93
CA ASN A 47 -8.38 9.85 3.39
C ASN A 47 -8.42 10.08 1.85
N MET A 48 -7.29 10.44 1.24
CA MET A 48 -7.22 10.74 -0.20
C MET A 48 -7.19 9.49 -1.09
N ILE A 49 -6.86 8.29 -0.57
CA ILE A 49 -6.79 7.08 -1.41
C ILE A 49 -8.19 6.61 -1.84
N GLY A 50 -9.20 6.74 -0.97
CA GLY A 50 -10.58 6.34 -1.20
C GLY A 50 -10.84 4.82 -1.11
N ASN A 51 -12.03 4.45 -0.62
CA ASN A 51 -12.39 3.06 -0.28
C ASN A 51 -12.34 2.10 -1.48
N HIS A 52 -12.73 2.55 -2.67
CA HIS A 52 -12.66 1.70 -3.88
C HIS A 52 -11.23 1.22 -4.18
N ASN A 53 -10.25 2.09 -3.95
CA ASN A 53 -8.84 1.79 -4.17
C ASN A 53 -8.28 0.87 -3.09
N ILE A 54 -8.70 1.04 -1.83
CA ILE A 54 -8.40 0.12 -0.73
C ILE A 54 -8.93 -1.29 -1.05
N ALA A 55 -10.19 -1.40 -1.45
CA ALA A 55 -10.78 -2.69 -1.84
C ALA A 55 -10.05 -3.34 -3.04
N SER A 56 -9.50 -2.54 -3.96
CA SER A 56 -8.64 -3.06 -5.03
C SER A 56 -7.32 -3.59 -4.50
N LEU A 57 -6.71 -2.95 -3.48
CA LEU A 57 -5.49 -3.43 -2.85
C LEU A 57 -5.74 -4.73 -2.07
N GLU A 58 -6.85 -4.83 -1.34
CA GLU A 58 -7.24 -6.05 -0.62
C GLU A 58 -7.37 -7.26 -1.58
N LYS A 59 -7.92 -7.03 -2.78
CA LYS A 59 -7.99 -8.08 -3.82
C LYS A 59 -6.62 -8.45 -4.40
N GLN A 60 -5.77 -7.46 -4.65
CA GLN A 60 -4.44 -7.69 -5.24
C GLN A 60 -3.46 -8.31 -4.24
N LEU A 61 -3.55 -7.90 -2.98
CA LEU A 61 -2.67 -8.26 -1.87
C LEU A 61 -3.42 -9.13 -0.87
N TRP A 62 -4.12 -10.16 -1.35
CA TRP A 62 -5.02 -11.00 -0.53
C TRP A 62 -4.34 -11.70 0.66
N TRP A 63 -3.01 -11.77 0.67
CA TRP A 63 -2.20 -12.33 1.77
C TRP A 63 -1.69 -11.27 2.77
N CYS A 64 -1.87 -9.99 2.48
CA CYS A 64 -1.33 -8.88 3.28
C CYS A 64 -2.43 -8.40 4.22
N ASP A 65 -2.10 -8.22 5.49
CA ASP A 65 -2.98 -7.58 6.46
C ASP A 65 -3.04 -6.07 6.16
N ILE A 66 -4.19 -5.60 5.66
CA ILE A 66 -4.40 -4.18 5.33
C ILE A 66 -5.25 -3.54 6.42
N LEU A 67 -4.68 -2.53 7.07
CA LEU A 67 -5.40 -1.67 8.01
C LEU A 67 -5.69 -0.34 7.32
N ALA A 68 -6.95 -0.02 7.04
CA ALA A 68 -7.35 1.18 6.29
C ALA A 68 -8.40 2.02 7.03
#